data_AF-A0A0H3CH70-F1
#
_entry.id   AF-A0A0H3CH70-F1
#
_cell.length_a   1.000
_cell.length_b   1.000
_cell.length_c   1.000
_cell.angle_alpha   90.00
_cell.angle_beta   90.00
_cell.angle_gamma   90.00
#
_symmetry.space_group_name_H-M   'P 1'
#
loop_
_entity.id
_entity.type
_entity.pdbx_description
1 polymer ?
#
loop_
_entity_poly.entity_id
_entity_poly.type
_entity_poly.pdbx_seq_one_letter_code
_entity_poly.pdbx_strand_id
1 'polypeptide(L)' 'MVVDTACDWVKPIYLTDHDIDVMDRQTKKDILAHNKAWQANCHN' A
#
# COMPACT_ATOMS: atom_id res chain seq x y z
N MET A 1 17.65 -20.66 4.12
CA MET A 1 16.24 -20.24 4.27
C MET A 1 16.09 -18.89 3.61
N VAL A 2 15.26 -18.77 2.59
CA VAL A 2 14.81 -17.46 2.11
C VAL A 2 13.67 -17.08 3.03
N VAL A 3 13.90 -16.11 3.90
CA VAL A 3 12.80 -15.53 4.70
C VAL A 3 12.12 -14.56 3.75
N ASP A 4 10.84 -14.79 3.46
CA ASP A 4 10.02 -13.81 2.78
C ASP A 4 9.80 -12.64 3.74
N THR A 5 10.73 -11.69 3.70
CA THR A 5 10.71 -10.48 4.52
C THR A 5 9.82 -9.42 3.87
N ALA A 6 8.99 -9.76 2.88
CA ALA A 6 8.16 -8.78 2.18
C ALA A 6 7.37 -7.89 3.15
N CYS A 7 6.82 -8.43 4.23
CA CYS A 7 6.10 -7.63 5.21
C CYS A 7 7.00 -6.70 6.06
N ASP A 8 8.29 -7.01 6.17
CA ASP A 8 9.26 -6.18 6.90
C ASP A 8 9.59 -4.91 6.12
N TRP A 9 9.76 -5.01 4.79
CA TRP A 9 10.14 -3.88 3.93
C TRP A 9 8.99 -3.26 3.12
N VAL A 10 7.86 -3.96 2.91
CA VAL A 10 6.64 -3.39 2.34
C VAL A 10 5.80 -2.76 3.45
N LYS A 11 5.34 -1.52 3.23
CA LYS A 11 4.46 -0.78 4.15
C LYS A 11 3.24 -0.22 3.40
N PRO A 12 2.15 0.12 4.12
CA PRO A 12 1.07 0.89 3.55
C PRO A 12 1.56 2.24 3.07
N ILE A 13 0.97 2.72 1.99
CA ILE A 13 1.19 4.04 1.44
C ILE A 13 0.20 4.99 2.13
N TYR A 14 0.73 5.98 2.85
CA TYR A 14 -0.05 7.04 3.48
C TYR A 14 -0.03 8.28 2.61
N LEU A 15 -1.19 8.92 2.50
CA LEU A 15 -1.41 10.07 1.63
C LEU A 15 -2.04 11.19 2.43
N THR A 16 -1.73 12.43 2.07
CA THR A 16 -2.43 13.61 2.56
C THR A 16 -3.60 13.96 1.64
N ASP A 17 -4.50 14.82 2.12
CA ASP A 17 -5.62 15.31 1.30
C ASP A 17 -5.14 16.01 0.02
N HIS A 18 -4.00 16.72 0.09
CA HIS A 18 -3.41 17.37 -1.08
C HIS A 18 -2.93 16.37 -2.13
N ASP A 19 -2.24 15.29 -1.70
CA ASP A 19 -1.80 14.24 -2.61
C ASP A 19 -2.99 13.59 -3.32
N ILE A 20 -4.08 13.35 -2.59
CA ILE A 20 -5.32 12.79 -3.13
C ILE A 20 -5.94 13.74 -4.14
N ASP A 21 -5.96 15.05 -3.92
CA ASP A 21 -6.58 15.99 -4.88
C ASP A 21 -5.88 15.97 -6.24
N VAL A 22 -4.54 15.94 -6.25
CA VAL A 22 -3.73 16.03 -7.47
C VAL A 22 -3.46 14.68 -8.15
N MET A 23 -3.80 13.55 -7.51
CA MET A 23 -3.56 12.22 -8.06
C MET A 23 -4.59 11.79 -9.11
N ASP A 24 -4.12 11.07 -10.12
CA ASP A 24 -4.97 10.39 -11.08
C ASP A 24 -5.82 9.28 -10.42
N ARG A 25 -7.01 9.05 -10.98
CA ARG A 25 -7.95 8.06 -10.47
C ARG A 25 -7.39 6.64 -10.48
N GLN A 26 -6.54 6.28 -11.45
CA GLN A 26 -5.94 4.95 -11.52
C GLN A 26 -4.93 4.75 -10.40
N THR A 27 -4.04 5.72 -10.17
CA THR A 27 -3.06 5.67 -9.08
C THR A 27 -3.73 5.52 -7.71
N LYS A 28 -4.85 6.23 -7.47
CA LYS A 28 -5.64 6.07 -6.24
C LYS A 28 -6.13 4.63 -6.04
N LYS A 29 -6.62 3.99 -7.10
CA LYS A 29 -7.10 2.60 -7.05
C LYS A 29 -5.96 1.62 -6.78
N ASP A 30 -4.81 1.84 -7.41
CA ASP A 30 -3.64 0.97 -7.26
C ASP A 30 -3.09 1.05 -5.83
N ILE A 31 -3.01 2.26 -5.27
CA ILE A 31 -2.63 2.47 -3.85
C ILE A 31 -3.62 1.79 -2.90
N LEU A 32 -4.93 1.92 -3.17
CA LEU A 32 -5.95 1.25 -2.37
C LEU A 32 -5.80 -0.28 -2.42
N ALA A 33 -5.55 -0.85 -3.61
CA ALA A 33 -5.34 -2.28 -3.78
C ALA A 33 -4.07 -2.76 -3.04
N HIS A 34 -2.98 -2.02 -3.15
CA HIS A 34 -1.72 -2.27 -2.44
C HIS A 34 -1.93 -2.30 -0.91
N ASN A 35 -2.57 -1.28 -0.35
CA ASN A 35 -2.80 -1.18 1.10
C ASN A 35 -3.69 -2.32 1.62
N LYS A 36 -4.72 -2.71 0.85
CA LYS A 36 -5.57 -3.87 1.19
C LYS A 36 -4.80 -5.18 1.13
N ALA A 37 -3.96 -5.37 0.11
CA ALA A 37 -3.12 -6.57 0.00
C ALA A 37 -2.13 -6.65 1.16
N TRP A 38 -1.50 -5.53 1.53
CA TRP A 38 -0.64 -5.47 2.71
C TRP A 38 -1.41 -5.83 3.99
N GLN A 39 -2.61 -5.28 4.19
CA GLN A 39 -3.42 -5.59 5.36
C GLN A 39 -3.76 -7.10 5.44
N ALA A 40 -4.18 -7.71 4.33
CA ALA A 40 -4.55 -9.12 4.30
C ALA A 40 -3.35 -10.07 4.50
N ASN A 41 -2.17 -9.70 3.99
CA ASN A 41 -1.02 -10.58 3.96
C ASN A 41 -0.04 -10.35 5.13
N CYS A 42 0.04 -9.12 5.64
CA CYS A 42 1.10 -8.68 6.56
C CYS A 42 0.57 -8.14 7.90
N HIS A 43 -0.74 -7.91 8.04
CA HIS A 43 -1.36 -7.45 9.29
C HIS A 43 -2.30 -8.52 9.85
N ASN A 44 -1.73 -9.71 10.11
CA ASN A 44 -2.36 -10.80 10.89
C ASN A 44 -1.60 -11.02 12.20
#